data_AF-A0AAE0A000-F1
#
_entry.id   AF-A0AAE0A000-F1
#
_cell.length_a   1.000
_cell.length_b   1.000
_cell.length_c   1.000
_cell.angle_alpha   90.00
_cell.angle_beta   90.00
_cell.angle_gamma   90.00
#
_symmetry.space_group_name_H-M   'P 1'
#
loop_
_entity.id
_entity.type
_entity.pdbx_description
1 polymer ?
#
loop_
_entity_poly.entity_id
_entity_poly.type
_entity_poly.pdbx_seq_one_letter_code
_entity_poly.pdbx_strand_id
1 'polypeptide(L)'
;MARLLDPNNEYFNAKVISRDDCTQIHQKGLDKVLGRESAILILDDTENVWPEHKGNLILMERYHFFKSSCCQFGYNCKSLSELKNDGTLASALKALKQVHRKFFDELGGDLAGRDVRQVLKVVRKEVLKGCKIVCSRVFPATRYQAADHHLWKMAEQLGATCMTELDPSVTHVVSTDVATEKSRWAVKESFWSIHCG
;
A
#
# COMPACT_ATOMS: atom_id res chain seq x y z
N MET A 1 17.55 19.27 -5.74
CA MET A 1 16.43 18.89 -4.84
C MET A 1 16.84 18.89 -3.37
N ALA A 2 17.83 18.11 -2.94
CA ALA A 2 18.23 18.02 -1.51
C ALA A 2 18.47 19.39 -0.85
N ARG A 3 19.25 20.28 -1.48
CA ARG A 3 19.51 21.65 -0.97
C ARG A 3 18.25 22.51 -0.79
N LEU A 4 17.17 22.23 -1.54
CA LEU A 4 15.91 22.96 -1.42
C LEU A 4 15.09 22.47 -0.21
N LEU A 5 15.12 21.16 0.05
CA LEU A 5 14.36 20.53 1.13
C LEU A 5 15.09 20.54 2.48
N ASP A 6 16.41 20.57 2.46
CA ASP A 6 17.28 20.50 3.63
C ASP A 6 18.45 21.48 3.47
N PRO A 7 18.18 22.81 3.56
CA PRO A 7 19.18 23.84 3.33
C PRO A 7 20.31 23.82 4.38
N ASN A 8 20.01 23.36 5.60
CA ASN A 8 20.95 23.29 6.72
C ASN A 8 21.65 21.94 6.83
N ASN A 9 21.32 20.96 5.97
CA ASN A 9 21.89 19.62 5.98
C ASN A 9 21.62 18.82 7.28
N GLU A 10 20.45 19.02 7.89
CA GLU A 10 20.02 18.41 9.15
C GLU A 10 19.43 17.01 8.95
N TYR A 11 18.81 16.74 7.79
CA TYR A 11 18.04 15.52 7.55
C TYR A 11 18.79 14.48 6.72
N PHE A 12 19.30 14.88 5.55
CA PHE A 12 19.86 13.92 4.58
C PHE A 12 21.36 13.75 4.76
N ASN A 13 22.10 14.82 5.07
CA ASN A 13 23.56 14.82 5.09
C ASN A 13 24.14 14.15 3.82
N ALA A 14 25.07 13.21 3.97
CA ALA A 14 25.64 12.44 2.86
C ALA A 14 24.76 11.25 2.40
N LYS A 15 23.56 11.05 2.96
CA LYS A 15 22.68 9.90 2.67
C LYS A 15 21.81 10.16 1.44
N VAL A 16 22.43 10.58 0.34
CA VAL A 16 21.76 10.83 -0.94
C VAL A 16 22.34 9.85 -1.96
N ILE A 17 21.47 9.02 -2.54
CA ILE A 17 21.82 8.04 -3.56
C ILE A 17 21.07 8.41 -4.82
N SER A 18 21.78 8.51 -5.94
CA SER A 18 21.24 8.86 -7.25
C SER A 18 21.27 7.66 -8.21
N ARG A 19 20.77 7.84 -9.43
CA ARG A 19 20.85 6.80 -10.47
C ARG A 19 22.30 6.45 -10.81
N ASP A 20 23.19 7.43 -10.81
CA ASP A 20 24.61 7.23 -11.12
C ASP A 20 25.32 6.41 -10.04
N ASP A 21 24.68 6.28 -8.87
CA ASP A 21 25.11 5.40 -7.80
C ASP A 21 24.51 4.00 -7.91
N CYS A 22 23.48 3.74 -8.70
CA CYS A 22 22.85 2.42 -8.72
C CYS A 22 23.72 1.38 -9.44
N THR A 23 23.83 0.18 -8.85
CA THR A 23 24.55 -0.96 -9.44
C THR A 23 23.74 -1.66 -10.54
N GLN A 24 22.43 -1.45 -10.57
CA GLN A 24 21.52 -2.04 -11.56
C GLN A 24 20.70 -0.95 -12.26
N ILE A 25 20.59 -1.08 -13.59
CA ILE A 25 19.80 -0.15 -14.39
C ILE A 25 18.31 -0.42 -14.16
N HIS A 26 17.54 0.65 -13.93
CA HIS A 26 16.09 0.62 -13.71
C HIS A 26 15.61 -0.10 -12.43
N GLN A 27 16.51 -0.47 -11.54
CA GLN A 27 16.18 -1.08 -10.25
C GLN A 27 16.83 -0.32 -9.10
N LYS A 28 16.18 -0.35 -7.95
CA LYS A 28 16.67 0.19 -6.69
C LYS A 28 17.00 -0.98 -5.76
N GLY A 29 18.09 -0.83 -5.03
CA GLY A 29 18.58 -1.77 -4.03
C GLY A 29 18.94 -1.06 -2.74
N LEU A 30 19.13 -1.85 -1.68
CA LEU A 30 19.65 -1.37 -0.40
C LEU A 30 21.17 -1.57 -0.28
N ASP A 31 21.85 -1.94 -1.37
CA ASP A 31 23.29 -2.22 -1.46
C ASP A 31 24.16 -1.04 -1.00
N LYS A 32 23.68 0.19 -1.19
CA LYS A 32 24.36 1.42 -0.76
C LYS A 32 23.82 2.03 0.53
N VAL A 33 22.81 1.41 1.14
CA VAL A 33 22.19 1.92 2.38
C VAL A 33 22.88 1.29 3.58
N LEU A 34 23.42 2.14 4.46
CA LEU A 34 24.03 1.67 5.70
C LEU A 34 22.94 1.20 6.67
N GLY A 35 22.96 -0.08 7.02
CA GLY A 35 22.06 -0.68 8.01
C GLY A 35 21.75 -2.13 7.71
N ARG A 36 21.15 -2.83 8.68
CA ARG A 36 20.58 -4.16 8.43
C ARG A 36 19.24 -3.97 7.73
N GLU A 37 19.00 -4.73 6.66
CA GLU A 37 17.72 -4.73 5.94
C GLU A 37 16.52 -4.96 6.88
N SER A 38 16.71 -5.75 7.93
CA SER A 38 15.70 -6.01 8.97
C SER A 38 15.26 -4.78 9.77
N ALA A 39 15.97 -3.65 9.64
CA ALA A 39 15.65 -2.38 10.30
C ALA A 39 15.41 -1.22 9.30
N ILE A 40 15.32 -1.51 7.99
CA ILE A 40 15.12 -0.50 6.95
C ILE A 40 13.67 -0.52 6.46
N LEU A 41 13.05 0.66 6.38
CA LEU A 41 11.77 0.87 5.70
C LEU A 41 11.98 1.68 4.43
N ILE A 42 11.18 1.36 3.41
CA ILE A 42 11.20 2.04 2.12
C ILE A 42 9.83 2.70 1.92
N LEU A 43 9.83 3.96 1.51
CA LEU A 43 8.63 4.71 1.18
C LEU A 43 8.75 5.16 -0.27
N ASP A 44 7.96 4.56 -1.17
CA ASP A 44 8.08 4.76 -2.62
C ASP A 44 6.69 4.57 -3.26
N ASP A 45 6.45 5.23 -4.39
CA ASP A 45 5.19 5.14 -5.13
C ASP A 45 5.22 4.05 -6.21
N THR A 46 6.38 3.39 -6.40
CA THR A 46 6.60 2.45 -7.49
C THR A 46 7.17 1.13 -6.94
N GLU A 47 6.34 0.08 -6.87
CA GLU A 47 6.78 -1.23 -6.34
C GLU A 47 7.82 -1.92 -7.23
N ASN A 48 7.64 -1.88 -8.55
CA ASN A 48 8.41 -2.70 -9.48
C ASN A 48 9.91 -2.34 -9.54
N VAL A 49 10.31 -1.17 -9.04
CA VAL A 49 11.74 -0.81 -8.94
C VAL A 49 12.42 -1.43 -7.72
N TRP A 50 11.69 -2.12 -6.83
CA TRP A 50 12.22 -2.78 -5.62
C TRP A 50 11.95 -4.30 -5.63
N PRO A 51 12.47 -5.08 -6.59
CA PRO A 51 12.13 -6.50 -6.75
C PRO A 51 12.49 -7.34 -5.52
N GLU A 52 13.66 -7.11 -4.93
CA GLU A 52 14.18 -7.89 -3.79
C GLU A 52 13.71 -7.36 -2.42
N HIS A 53 13.18 -6.14 -2.35
CA HIS A 53 12.90 -5.44 -1.08
C HIS A 53 11.41 -5.09 -0.89
N LYS A 54 10.49 -5.79 -1.57
CA LYS A 54 9.03 -5.57 -1.44
C LYS A 54 8.52 -5.73 0.00
N GLY A 55 9.20 -6.53 0.81
CA GLY A 55 8.88 -6.72 2.23
C GLY A 55 9.10 -5.47 3.09
N ASN A 56 9.98 -4.56 2.66
CA ASN A 56 10.33 -3.33 3.36
C ASN A 56 9.53 -2.11 2.86
N LEU A 57 8.81 -2.27 1.74
CA LEU A 57 8.14 -1.20 1.04
C LEU A 57 6.78 -0.84 1.67
N ILE A 58 6.60 0.43 2.03
CA ILE A 58 5.29 1.05 2.21
C ILE A 58 4.97 1.75 0.89
N LEU A 59 4.08 1.15 0.10
CA LEU A 59 3.67 1.72 -1.18
C LEU A 59 2.82 2.97 -0.94
N MET A 60 3.25 4.09 -1.49
CA MET A 60 2.51 5.35 -1.44
C MET A 60 1.71 5.58 -2.71
N GLU A 61 0.64 6.36 -2.57
CA GLU A 61 0.01 6.97 -3.74
C GLU A 61 0.96 7.98 -4.39
N ARG A 62 1.04 7.94 -5.71
CA ARG A 62 1.85 8.88 -6.49
C ARG A 62 1.35 10.31 -6.29
N TYR A 63 2.29 11.21 -6.00
CA TYR A 63 1.97 12.60 -5.71
C TYR A 63 1.76 13.41 -7.01
N HIS A 64 0.49 13.57 -7.40
CA HIS A 64 0.10 14.34 -8.58
C HIS A 64 -0.42 15.74 -8.21
N PHE A 65 0.49 16.66 -7.89
CA PHE A 65 0.10 18.05 -7.57
C PHE A 65 -0.41 18.84 -8.76
N PHE A 66 0.30 18.76 -9.89
CA PHE A 66 -0.04 19.47 -11.11
C PHE A 66 -0.90 18.60 -12.03
N LYS A 67 -1.91 19.21 -12.68
CA LYS A 67 -2.76 18.54 -13.67
C LYS A 67 -1.98 17.88 -14.82
N SER A 68 -0.89 18.52 -15.26
CA SER A 68 -0.01 17.97 -16.30
C SER A 68 0.55 16.60 -15.93
N SER A 69 0.87 16.40 -14.64
CA SER A 69 1.33 15.12 -14.13
C SER A 69 0.24 14.05 -14.23
N CYS A 70 -1.01 14.35 -13.87
CA CYS A 70 -2.12 13.40 -14.05
C CYS A 70 -2.24 12.97 -15.53
N CYS A 71 -2.19 13.91 -16.46
CA CYS A 71 -2.30 13.63 -17.89
C CYS A 71 -1.16 12.76 -18.44
N GLN A 72 0.08 13.00 -18.00
CA GLN A 72 1.24 12.19 -18.42
C GLN A 72 1.09 10.71 -18.04
N PHE A 73 0.41 10.42 -16.93
CA PHE A 73 0.16 9.07 -16.44
C PHE A 73 -1.23 8.53 -16.82
N GLY A 74 -1.96 9.22 -17.69
CA GLY A 74 -3.27 8.78 -18.20
C GLY A 74 -4.41 8.89 -17.19
N TYR A 75 -4.26 9.66 -16.12
CA TYR A 75 -5.30 9.87 -15.12
C TYR A 75 -6.23 11.03 -15.51
N ASN A 76 -7.53 10.75 -15.60
CA ASN A 76 -8.58 11.75 -15.83
C ASN A 76 -9.10 12.43 -14.54
N CYS A 77 -8.45 12.23 -13.40
CA CYS A 77 -8.85 12.81 -12.13
C CYS A 77 -8.38 14.27 -11.96
N LYS A 78 -8.96 14.98 -10.99
CA LYS A 78 -8.48 16.29 -10.53
C LYS A 78 -7.15 16.12 -9.79
N SER A 79 -6.21 17.02 -10.04
CA SER A 79 -4.92 17.06 -9.35
C SER A 79 -5.05 17.57 -7.92
N LEU A 80 -4.01 17.36 -7.09
CA LEU A 80 -4.06 17.80 -5.68
C LEU A 80 -4.20 19.32 -5.55
N SER A 81 -3.64 20.09 -6.48
CA SER A 81 -3.82 21.55 -6.51
C SER A 81 -5.28 21.96 -6.77
N GLU A 82 -5.99 21.25 -7.65
CA GLU A 82 -7.41 21.48 -7.92
C GLU A 82 -8.31 21.02 -6.78
N LEU A 83 -7.92 19.96 -6.08
CA LEU A 83 -8.63 19.42 -4.93
C LEU A 83 -8.32 20.14 -3.61
N LYS A 84 -7.26 20.97 -3.58
CA LYS A 84 -6.71 21.58 -2.36
C LYS A 84 -6.49 20.53 -1.25
N ASN A 85 -5.92 19.40 -1.65
CA ASN A 85 -5.64 18.26 -0.77
C ASN A 85 -4.12 18.14 -0.54
N ASP A 86 -3.71 17.96 0.71
CA ASP A 86 -2.31 17.86 1.12
C ASP A 86 -1.68 16.48 0.81
N GLY A 87 -2.45 15.56 0.22
CA GLY A 87 -1.98 14.25 -0.23
C GLY A 87 -1.87 13.23 0.90
N THR A 88 -0.89 12.33 0.81
CA THR A 88 -0.85 11.09 1.60
C THR A 88 0.22 11.05 2.69
N LEU A 89 0.97 12.14 2.89
CA LEU A 89 2.07 12.19 3.86
C LEU A 89 1.60 11.99 5.31
N ALA A 90 0.42 12.52 5.68
CA ALA A 90 -0.12 12.31 7.02
C ALA A 90 -0.42 10.82 7.29
N SER A 91 -0.98 10.12 6.30
CA SER A 91 -1.23 8.67 6.35
C SER A 91 0.08 7.88 6.42
N ALA A 92 1.07 8.24 5.62
CA ALA A 92 2.40 7.63 5.67
C ALA A 92 3.06 7.83 7.04
N LEU A 93 3.03 9.04 7.59
CA LEU A 93 3.57 9.34 8.92
C LEU A 93 2.87 8.53 10.02
N LYS A 94 1.54 8.39 9.95
CA LYS A 94 0.79 7.55 10.89
C LYS A 94 1.24 6.10 10.83
N ALA A 95 1.40 5.54 9.63
CA ALA A 95 1.89 4.18 9.43
C ALA A 95 3.33 4.01 9.96
N LEU A 96 4.24 4.95 9.63
CA LEU A 96 5.63 4.94 10.09
C LEU A 96 5.71 4.98 11.63
N LYS A 97 4.93 5.83 12.29
CA LYS A 97 4.86 5.90 13.76
C LYS A 97 4.36 4.59 14.38
N GLN A 98 3.35 3.97 13.78
CA GLN A 98 2.81 2.69 14.25
C GLN A 98 3.84 1.56 14.12
N VAL A 99 4.53 1.49 12.97
CA VAL A 99 5.60 0.50 12.74
C VAL A 99 6.76 0.73 13.70
N HIS A 100 7.18 1.99 13.90
CA HIS A 100 8.25 2.35 14.84
C HIS A 100 7.91 1.89 16.26
N ARG A 101 6.73 2.26 16.78
CA ARG A 101 6.27 1.86 18.12
C ARG A 101 6.26 0.34 18.27
N LYS A 102 5.73 -0.39 17.28
CA LYS A 102 5.72 -1.86 17.31
C LYS A 102 7.13 -2.46 17.26
N PHE A 103 8.00 -1.90 16.44
CA PHE A 103 9.36 -2.40 16.25
C PHE A 103 10.22 -2.20 17.50
N PHE A 104 10.11 -1.06 18.19
CA PHE A 104 10.94 -0.74 19.36
C PHE A 104 10.28 -1.09 20.70
N ASP A 105 8.98 -0.87 20.86
CA ASP A 105 8.32 -0.90 22.18
C ASP A 105 7.51 -2.17 22.41
N GLU A 106 6.79 -2.69 21.39
CA GLU A 106 5.84 -3.81 21.58
C GLU A 106 6.48 -5.20 21.42
N LEU A 107 7.60 -5.31 20.71
CA LEU A 107 8.36 -6.56 20.62
C LEU A 107 9.26 -6.71 21.85
N GLY A 108 9.14 -7.80 22.59
CA GLY A 108 10.11 -8.17 23.62
C GLY A 108 11.42 -8.70 23.02
N GLY A 109 12.50 -8.71 23.79
CA GLY A 109 13.78 -9.32 23.40
C GLY A 109 14.77 -8.37 22.69
N ASP A 110 15.90 -8.94 22.23
CA ASP A 110 17.01 -8.19 21.62
C ASP A 110 16.60 -7.51 20.30
N LEU A 111 17.04 -6.26 20.12
CA LEU A 111 16.83 -5.48 18.90
C LEU A 111 17.48 -6.15 17.68
N ALA A 112 18.59 -6.87 17.87
CA ALA A 112 19.31 -7.51 16.76
C ALA A 112 18.50 -8.61 16.06
N GLY A 113 17.57 -9.25 16.77
CA GLY A 113 16.72 -10.32 16.24
C GLY A 113 15.42 -9.83 15.62
N ARG A 114 15.12 -8.53 15.68
CA ARG A 114 13.86 -7.97 15.16
C ARG A 114 13.93 -7.73 13.66
N ASP A 115 12.79 -7.92 12.99
CA ASP A 115 12.64 -7.71 11.56
C ASP A 115 11.40 -6.86 11.26
N VAL A 116 11.63 -5.66 10.73
CA VAL A 116 10.60 -4.69 10.39
C VAL A 116 9.65 -5.21 9.32
N ARG A 117 10.08 -6.14 8.47
CA ARG A 117 9.21 -6.80 7.47
C ARG A 117 8.13 -7.62 8.14
N GLN A 118 8.42 -8.24 9.29
CA GLN A 118 7.42 -8.96 10.09
C GLN A 118 6.46 -7.99 10.75
N VAL A 119 6.97 -6.87 11.29
CA VAL A 119 6.16 -5.80 11.88
C VAL A 119 5.20 -5.21 10.85
N LEU A 120 5.68 -4.92 9.63
CA LEU A 120 4.85 -4.42 8.53
C LEU A 120 3.73 -5.40 8.18
N LYS A 121 3.99 -6.70 8.15
CA LYS A 121 2.93 -7.72 7.92
C LYS A 121 1.85 -7.65 9.00
N VAL A 122 2.23 -7.44 10.26
CA VAL A 122 1.27 -7.29 11.36
C VAL A 122 0.45 -6.00 11.19
N VAL A 123 1.11 -4.86 10.97
CA VAL A 123 0.44 -3.56 10.77
C VAL A 123 -0.51 -3.59 9.58
N ARG A 124 -0.10 -4.21 8.46
CA ARG A 124 -0.97 -4.38 7.28
C ARG A 124 -2.22 -5.17 7.61
N LYS A 125 -2.10 -6.27 8.35
CA LYS A 125 -3.25 -7.09 8.78
C LYS A 125 -4.23 -6.37 9.70
N GLU A 126 -3.84 -5.27 10.32
CA GLU A 126 -4.73 -4.47 11.16
C GLU A 126 -5.69 -3.58 10.32
N VAL A 127 -5.41 -3.35 9.02
CA VAL A 127 -6.15 -2.41 8.17
C VAL A 127 -7.58 -2.86 7.87
N LEU A 128 -7.74 -4.10 7.41
CA LEU A 128 -9.03 -4.71 7.07
C LEU A 128 -9.40 -5.83 8.04
N LYS A 129 -8.84 -5.81 9.27
CA LYS A 129 -9.10 -6.83 10.27
C LYS A 129 -10.59 -6.93 10.56
N GLY A 130 -11.13 -8.14 10.38
CA GLY A 130 -12.56 -8.42 10.60
C GLY A 130 -13.46 -8.10 9.40
N CYS A 131 -12.93 -7.52 8.33
CA CYS A 131 -13.66 -7.36 7.07
C CYS A 131 -13.79 -8.72 6.37
N LYS A 132 -15.02 -9.18 6.17
CA LYS A 132 -15.34 -10.30 5.28
C LYS A 132 -15.84 -9.76 3.94
N ILE A 133 -15.09 -10.02 2.87
CA ILE A 133 -15.26 -9.39 1.56
C ILE A 133 -15.67 -10.45 0.54
N VAL A 134 -16.74 -10.18 -0.20
CA VAL A 134 -17.16 -10.98 -1.36
C VAL A 134 -17.03 -10.15 -2.62
N CYS A 135 -16.33 -10.68 -3.62
CA CYS A 135 -16.19 -10.04 -4.93
C CYS A 135 -17.23 -10.57 -5.92
N SER A 136 -17.96 -9.66 -6.57
CA SER A 136 -18.98 -9.96 -7.58
C SER A 136 -18.59 -9.38 -8.93
N ARG A 137 -18.29 -10.24 -9.91
CA ARG A 137 -17.85 -9.87 -11.27
C ARG A 137 -16.58 -9.00 -11.34
N VAL A 138 -15.80 -8.97 -10.25
CA VAL A 138 -14.49 -8.28 -10.21
C VAL A 138 -13.42 -9.10 -10.95
N PHE A 139 -13.60 -10.42 -11.01
CA PHE A 139 -12.64 -11.33 -11.64
C PHE A 139 -13.26 -12.00 -12.86
N PRO A 140 -12.49 -12.21 -13.96
CA PRO A 140 -12.99 -12.91 -15.15
C PRO A 140 -13.55 -14.28 -14.78
N ALA A 141 -14.70 -14.66 -15.35
CA ALA A 141 -15.35 -15.94 -15.08
C ALA A 141 -14.60 -17.16 -15.68
N THR A 142 -13.46 -16.94 -16.34
CA THR A 142 -12.72 -17.96 -17.10
C THR A 142 -11.40 -18.33 -16.42
N ARG A 143 -11.18 -19.65 -16.26
CA ARG A 143 -9.96 -20.42 -15.94
C ARG A 143 -9.09 -20.03 -14.72
N TYR A 144 -9.31 -18.90 -14.06
CA TYR A 144 -8.51 -18.49 -12.90
C TYR A 144 -9.29 -18.60 -11.60
N GLN A 145 -8.67 -19.13 -10.56
CA GLN A 145 -9.24 -19.11 -9.22
C GLN A 145 -9.27 -17.66 -8.70
N ALA A 146 -10.40 -17.22 -8.13
CA ALA A 146 -10.53 -15.87 -7.58
C ALA A 146 -9.44 -15.54 -6.55
N ALA A 147 -9.01 -16.54 -5.79
CA ALA A 147 -7.92 -16.46 -4.81
C ALA A 147 -6.56 -16.10 -5.41
N ASP A 148 -6.36 -16.37 -6.71
CA ASP A 148 -5.11 -16.03 -7.38
C ASP A 148 -5.02 -14.58 -7.83
N HIS A 149 -6.15 -13.87 -7.85
CA HIS A 149 -6.19 -12.50 -8.30
C HIS A 149 -5.43 -11.56 -7.36
N HIS A 150 -4.68 -10.61 -7.92
CA HIS A 150 -3.84 -9.69 -7.14
C HIS A 150 -4.63 -8.91 -6.07
N LEU A 151 -5.83 -8.41 -6.40
CA LEU A 151 -6.70 -7.71 -5.44
C LEU A 151 -7.16 -8.61 -4.29
N TRP A 152 -7.40 -9.91 -4.53
CA TRP A 152 -7.75 -10.86 -3.48
C TRP A 152 -6.59 -11.03 -2.50
N LYS A 153 -5.39 -11.31 -3.05
CA LYS A 153 -4.15 -11.45 -2.27
C LYS A 153 -3.84 -10.18 -1.47
N MET A 154 -4.07 -9.00 -2.07
CA MET A 154 -3.88 -7.72 -1.40
C MET A 154 -4.86 -7.54 -0.23
N ALA A 155 -6.15 -7.84 -0.41
CA ALA A 155 -7.13 -7.74 0.65
C ALA A 155 -6.79 -8.66 1.83
N GLU A 156 -6.37 -9.90 1.57
CA GLU A 156 -5.93 -10.84 2.61
C GLU A 156 -4.65 -10.38 3.32
N GLN A 157 -3.69 -9.82 2.57
CA GLN A 157 -2.47 -9.23 3.16
C GLN A 157 -2.79 -8.04 4.08
N LEU A 158 -3.88 -7.33 3.81
CA LEU A 158 -4.42 -6.26 4.65
C LEU A 158 -5.33 -6.78 5.79
N GLY A 159 -5.49 -8.10 5.93
CA GLY A 159 -6.20 -8.72 7.05
C GLY A 159 -7.68 -8.99 6.82
N ALA A 160 -8.18 -8.81 5.60
CA ALA A 160 -9.53 -9.22 5.23
C ALA A 160 -9.65 -10.74 5.13
N THR A 161 -10.86 -11.25 5.28
CA THR A 161 -11.25 -12.61 4.90
C THR A 161 -12.03 -12.55 3.60
N CYS A 162 -11.45 -13.02 2.52
CA CYS A 162 -12.10 -13.03 1.22
C CYS A 162 -12.92 -14.31 1.03
N MET A 163 -14.11 -14.17 0.44
CA MET A 163 -15.09 -15.25 0.31
C MET A 163 -15.69 -15.27 -1.11
N THR A 164 -16.05 -16.46 -1.58
CA THR A 164 -16.68 -16.67 -2.89
C THR A 164 -18.21 -16.60 -2.84
N GLU A 165 -18.77 -17.06 -1.71
CA GLU A 165 -20.21 -17.18 -1.48
C GLU A 165 -20.69 -16.13 -0.47
N LEU A 166 -21.98 -15.79 -0.56
CA LEU A 166 -22.62 -14.88 0.39
C LEU A 166 -23.13 -15.67 1.58
N ASP A 167 -22.85 -15.17 2.79
CA ASP A 167 -23.46 -15.63 4.02
C ASP A 167 -23.76 -14.42 4.94
N PRO A 168 -24.57 -14.58 6.00
CA PRO A 168 -24.94 -13.48 6.89
C PRO A 168 -23.78 -12.79 7.63
N SER A 169 -22.57 -13.35 7.58
CA SER A 169 -21.38 -12.78 8.21
C SER A 169 -20.54 -11.90 7.27
N VAL A 170 -20.92 -11.83 5.99
CA VAL A 170 -20.31 -10.91 5.01
C VAL A 170 -20.46 -9.47 5.50
N THR A 171 -19.41 -8.67 5.36
CA THR A 171 -19.43 -7.25 5.77
C THR A 171 -19.45 -6.30 4.58
N HIS A 172 -18.82 -6.69 3.48
CA HIS A 172 -18.63 -5.86 2.29
C HIS A 172 -18.80 -6.69 1.02
N VAL A 173 -19.49 -6.12 0.03
CA VAL A 173 -19.57 -6.68 -1.32
C VAL A 173 -18.91 -5.71 -2.29
N VAL A 174 -17.86 -6.17 -2.97
CA VAL A 174 -17.14 -5.39 -3.98
C VAL A 174 -17.64 -5.81 -5.35
N SER A 175 -18.17 -4.86 -6.14
CA SER A 175 -18.67 -5.16 -7.48
C SER A 175 -18.41 -4.04 -8.47
N THR A 176 -18.06 -4.41 -9.69
CA THR A 176 -17.93 -3.51 -10.84
C THR A 176 -19.28 -3.13 -11.45
N ASP A 177 -20.36 -3.81 -11.07
CA ASP A 177 -21.70 -3.59 -11.61
C ASP A 177 -22.74 -3.50 -10.47
N VAL A 178 -23.45 -2.36 -10.43
CA VAL A 178 -24.55 -2.09 -9.49
C VAL A 178 -25.70 -3.11 -9.64
N ALA A 179 -25.85 -3.71 -10.81
CA ALA A 179 -26.95 -4.61 -11.14
C ALA A 179 -26.66 -6.09 -10.89
N THR A 180 -25.55 -6.46 -10.24
CA THR A 180 -25.35 -7.89 -9.87
C THR A 180 -26.28 -8.30 -8.74
N GLU A 181 -26.67 -9.58 -8.73
CA GLU A 181 -27.49 -10.16 -7.66
C GLU A 181 -26.87 -9.95 -6.28
N LYS A 182 -25.53 -10.05 -6.19
CA LYS A 182 -24.78 -9.80 -4.95
C LYS A 182 -24.80 -8.32 -4.54
N SER A 183 -24.75 -7.39 -5.49
CA SER A 183 -24.89 -5.95 -5.21
C SER A 183 -26.29 -5.62 -4.70
N ARG A 184 -27.34 -6.19 -5.32
CA ARG A 184 -28.73 -6.01 -4.88
C ARG A 184 -28.99 -6.62 -3.50
N TRP A 185 -28.41 -7.79 -3.22
CA TRP A 185 -28.48 -8.41 -1.90
C TRP A 185 -27.82 -7.53 -0.83
N ALA A 186 -26.63 -6.99 -1.10
CA ALA A 186 -25.94 -6.10 -0.17
C ALA A 186 -26.77 -4.85 0.18
N VAL A 187 -27.38 -4.20 -0.82
CA VAL A 187 -28.25 -3.03 -0.60
C VAL A 187 -29.52 -3.41 0.17
N LYS A 188 -30.10 -4.58 -0.10
CA LYS A 188 -31.32 -5.07 0.57
C LYS A 188 -31.07 -5.41 2.05
N GLU A 189 -29.91 -5.97 2.36
CA GLU A 189 -29.52 -6.39 3.72
C GLU A 189 -28.72 -5.31 4.49
N SER A 190 -28.62 -4.09 3.95
CA SER A 190 -27.88 -2.95 4.54
C SER A 190 -26.36 -3.16 4.69
N PHE A 191 -25.73 -3.96 3.83
CA PHE A 191 -24.27 -4.09 3.74
C PHE A 191 -23.64 -3.06 2.79
N TRP A 192 -22.37 -2.73 3.03
CA TRP A 192 -21.62 -1.79 2.20
C TRP A 192 -21.35 -2.38 0.81
N SER A 193 -21.93 -1.76 -0.22
CA SER A 193 -21.60 -2.04 -1.62
C SER A 193 -20.55 -1.06 -2.11
N ILE A 194 -19.40 -1.57 -2.56
CA ILE A 194 -18.28 -0.77 -3.05
C ILE A 194 -18.15 -0.98 -4.55
N HIS A 195 -18.17 0.14 -5.29
CA HIS A 195 -18.00 0.15 -6.74
C HIS A 195 -16.57 0.50 -7.14
N CYS A 196 -15.93 -0.42 -7.86
CA CYS A 196 -14.64 -0.18 -8.49
C CYS A 196 -14.89 0.37 -9.91
N GLY A 197 -14.72 1.68 -10.07
CA GLY A 197 -14.77 2.37 -11.38
C GLY A 197 -13.42 2.41 -12.08
#